data_AF-S8CE30-F1
#
_entry.id   AF-S8CE30-F1
#
_cell.length_a   1.000
_cell.length_b   1.000
_cell.length_c   1.000
_cell.angle_alpha   90.00
_cell.angle_beta   90.00
_cell.angle_gamma   90.00
#
_symmetry.space_group_name_H-M   'P 1'
#
loop_
_entity.id
_entity.type
_entity.pdbx_description
1 polymer ?
#
loop_
_entity_poly.entity_id
_entity_poly.type
_entity_poly.pdbx_seq_one_letter_code
_entity_poly.pdbx_strand_id
1 'polypeptide(L)'
;MANLLRFLLLLCSVLGAAAAARSRNAYATMMYMGTPRDYEFYIATRVLLRSLADLRVDADLVVIASVDVPRHWIRALHLLF
;
A
#
# COMPACT_ATOMS: atom_id res chain seq x y z
N MET A 1 -25.70 -17.32 31.21
CA MET A 1 -25.44 -17.28 29.74
C MET A 1 -25.11 -15.90 29.19
N ALA A 2 -25.80 -14.82 29.57
CA ALA A 2 -25.58 -13.48 29.01
C ALA A 2 -24.15 -12.91 29.20
N ASN A 3 -23.48 -13.22 30.32
CA ASN A 3 -22.12 -12.73 30.59
C ASN A 3 -21.05 -13.41 29.71
N LEU A 4 -21.26 -14.68 29.32
CA LEU A 4 -20.33 -15.40 28.43
C LEU A 4 -20.39 -14.83 27.00
N LEU A 5 -21.59 -14.49 26.52
CA LEU A 5 -21.79 -13.88 25.21
C LEU A 5 -21.17 -12.48 25.14
N ARG A 6 -21.31 -11.68 26.20
CA ARG A 6 -20.67 -10.36 26.32
C ARG A 6 -19.15 -10.47 26.34
N PHE A 7 -18.61 -11.46 27.04
CA PHE A 7 -17.17 -11.70 27.09
C PHE A 7 -16.62 -12.13 25.73
N LEU A 8 -17.35 -12.98 25.00
CA LEU A 8 -16.98 -13.41 23.65
C LEU A 8 -17.00 -12.26 22.65
N LEU A 9 -18.01 -11.38 22.73
CA LEU A 9 -18.11 -10.19 21.89
C LEU A 9 -16.99 -9.18 22.17
N LEU A 10 -16.67 -8.95 23.45
CA LEU A 10 -15.53 -8.11 23.85
C LEU A 10 -14.21 -8.68 23.34
N LEU A 11 -13.99 -9.99 23.47
CA LEU A 11 -12.79 -10.66 22.98
C LEU A 11 -12.63 -10.51 21.46
N CYS A 12 -13.72 -10.71 20.69
CA CYS A 12 -13.72 -10.49 19.25
C CYS A 12 -13.40 -9.04 18.87
N SER A 13 -13.92 -8.04 19.60
CA SER A 13 -13.61 -6.63 19.33
C SER A 13 -12.15 -6.27 19.58
N VAL A 14 -11.54 -6.81 20.65
CA VAL A 14 -10.13 -6.57 20.99
C VAL A 14 -9.19 -7.24 19.99
N LEU A 15 -9.50 -8.47 19.57
CA LEU A 15 -8.76 -9.19 18.53
C LEU A 15 -8.83 -8.46 17.17
N GLY A 16 -9.99 -7.89 16.81
CA GLY A 16 -10.16 -7.12 15.57
C GLY A 16 -9.38 -5.81 15.55
N ALA A 17 -9.25 -5.13 16.69
CA ALA A 17 -8.51 -3.87 16.80
C ALA A 17 -6.98 -4.07 16.69
N ALA A 18 -6.46 -5.20 17.17
CA ALA A 18 -5.03 -5.52 17.09
C ALA A 18 -4.54 -5.81 15.66
N ALA A 19 -5.45 -6.17 14.74
CA ALA A 19 -5.11 -6.44 13.34
C ALA A 19 -4.88 -5.17 12.50
N ALA A 20 -5.26 -3.99 12.99
CA ALA A 20 -5.04 -2.72 12.32
C ALA A 20 -3.74 -2.06 12.79
N ALA A 21 -2.61 -2.74 12.65
CA ALA A 21 -1.31 -2.10 12.71
C ALA A 21 -1.13 -1.27 11.42
N ARG A 22 -1.82 -0.13 11.36
CA ARG A 22 -1.66 0.87 10.29
C ARG A 22 -0.29 1.51 10.49
N SER A 23 0.53 1.56 9.44
CA SER A 23 1.80 2.28 9.57
C SER A 23 1.50 3.75 9.88
N ARG A 24 2.32 4.36 10.73
CA ARG A 24 2.14 5.77 11.12
C ARG A 24 2.50 6.74 9.99
N ASN A 25 3.35 6.29 9.06
CA ASN A 25 3.91 7.08 7.96
C ASN A 25 3.71 6.36 6.63
N ALA A 26 3.82 7.10 5.51
CA ALA A 26 3.78 6.55 4.16
C ALA A 26 4.88 7.16 3.28
N TYR A 27 5.46 6.34 2.40
CA TYR A 27 6.31 6.82 1.30
C TYR A 27 5.45 6.97 0.04
N ALA A 28 5.35 8.20 -0.44
CA ALA A 28 4.56 8.52 -1.63
C ALA A 28 5.47 8.90 -2.81
N THR A 29 5.10 8.47 -4.01
CA THR A 29 5.69 8.94 -5.27
C THR A 29 4.58 9.23 -6.29
N MET A 30 4.83 10.17 -7.21
CA MET A 30 3.88 10.55 -8.25
C MET A 30 4.26 9.91 -9.59
N MET A 31 3.26 9.47 -10.34
CA MET A 31 3.43 8.98 -11.69
C MET A 31 2.43 9.68 -12.61
N TYR A 32 2.91 10.30 -13.68
CA TYR A 32 2.09 10.97 -14.66
C TYR A 32 2.70 10.77 -16.05
N MET A 33 1.92 11.04 -17.08
CA MET A 33 2.34 10.92 -18.47
C MET A 33 2.51 12.30 -19.10
N GLY A 34 3.18 12.34 -20.25
CA GLY A 34 3.37 13.56 -21.04
C GLY A 34 4.83 13.97 -21.19
N THR A 35 5.77 13.13 -20.79
CA THR A 35 7.21 13.36 -21.01
C THR A 35 7.78 12.33 -21.99
N PRO A 36 8.86 12.65 -22.71
CA PRO A 36 9.54 11.67 -23.56
C PRO A 36 10.11 10.45 -22.81
N ARG A 37 10.14 10.46 -21.47
CA ARG A 37 10.77 9.43 -20.63
C ARG A 37 9.80 8.73 -19.68
N ASP A 38 8.51 8.75 -19.99
CA ASP A 38 7.48 8.21 -19.10
C ASP A 38 7.72 6.74 -18.74
N TYR A 39 8.25 5.95 -19.67
CA TYR A 39 8.56 4.54 -19.42
C TYR A 39 9.72 4.37 -18.43
N GLU A 40 10.78 5.17 -18.56
CA GLU A 40 11.93 5.15 -17.66
C GLU A 40 11.52 5.56 -16.24
N PHE A 41 10.63 6.56 -16.11
CA PHE A 41 10.07 6.93 -14.81
C PHE A 41 9.22 5.80 -14.22
N TYR A 42 8.41 5.11 -15.02
CA TYR A 42 7.68 3.92 -14.56
C TYR A 42 8.63 2.81 -14.05
N ILE A 43 9.72 2.54 -14.77
CA ILE A 43 10.74 1.59 -14.32
C ILE A 43 11.40 2.05 -13.01
N ALA A 44 11.74 3.34 -12.92
CA ALA A 44 12.32 3.91 -11.70
C ALA A 44 11.38 3.78 -10.49
N THR A 45 10.07 4.03 -10.67
CA THR A 45 9.06 3.82 -9.63
C THR A 45 9.04 2.37 -9.16
N ARG A 46 9.11 1.39 -10.08
CA ARG A 46 9.16 -0.03 -9.69
C ARG A 46 10.39 -0.38 -8.88
N VAL A 47 11.56 0.13 -9.27
CA VAL A 47 12.81 -0.08 -8.54
C VAL A 47 12.75 0.54 -7.15
N LEU A 48 12.23 1.77 -7.03
CA LEU A 48 12.04 2.46 -5.75
C LEU A 48 11.13 1.68 -4.81
N LEU A 49 9.96 1.25 -5.29
CA LEU A 49 9.00 0.52 -4.45
C LEU A 49 9.56 -0.85 -4.05
N ARG A 50 10.23 -1.54 -4.98
CA ARG A 50 10.84 -2.83 -4.70
C ARG A 50 11.94 -2.71 -3.65
N SER A 51 12.80 -1.69 -3.73
CA SER A 51 13.88 -1.51 -2.76
C SER A 51 13.35 -1.20 -1.37
N LEU A 52 12.31 -0.37 -1.25
CA LEU A 52 11.64 -0.10 0.02
C LEU A 52 10.97 -1.36 0.60
N ALA A 53 10.32 -2.16 -0.23
CA ALA A 53 9.74 -3.43 0.19
C ALA A 53 10.80 -4.43 0.67
N ASP A 54 11.91 -4.56 -0.07
CA ASP A 54 13.02 -5.44 0.30
C ASP A 54 13.71 -4.99 1.61
N LEU A 55 13.73 -3.67 1.88
CA LEU A 55 14.19 -3.08 3.15
C LEU A 55 13.20 -3.24 4.31
N ARG A 56 11.99 -3.77 4.06
CA ARG A 56 10.92 -3.98 5.05
C ARG A 56 10.60 -2.72 5.85
N VAL A 57 10.48 -1.59 5.16
CA VAL A 57 10.13 -0.33 5.81
C VAL A 57 8.78 -0.43 6.54
N ASP A 58 8.71 0.11 7.75
CA ASP A 58 7.46 0.22 8.53
C ASP A 58 6.64 1.44 8.07
N ALA A 59 6.25 1.43 6.80
CA ALA A 59 5.51 2.51 6.14
C ALA A 59 4.70 1.98 4.97
N ASP A 60 3.50 2.53 4.79
CA ASP A 60 2.67 2.30 3.61
C ASP A 60 3.39 2.84 2.36
N LEU A 61 3.35 2.09 1.26
CA LEU A 61 3.90 2.52 -0.03
C LEU A 61 2.76 3.00 -0.93
N VAL A 62 2.83 4.25 -1.38
CA VAL A 62 1.74 4.91 -2.12
C VAL A 62 2.24 5.46 -3.46
N VAL A 63 1.51 5.16 -4.52
CA VAL A 63 1.71 5.78 -5.84
C VAL A 63 0.50 6.64 -6.18
N ILE A 64 0.74 7.92 -6.39
CA ILE A 64 -0.28 8.87 -6.86
C ILE A 64 -0.15 8.92 -8.39
N ALA A 65 -1.07 8.27 -9.10
CA ALA A 65 -1.06 8.17 -10.55
C ALA A 65 -2.03 9.18 -11.19
N SER A 66 -1.60 9.87 -12.26
CA SER A 66 -2.51 10.67 -13.10
C SER A 66 -3.44 9.77 -13.91
N VAL A 67 -4.53 10.35 -14.43
CA VAL A 67 -5.55 9.62 -15.21
C VAL A 67 -5.01 9.01 -16.51
N ASP A 68 -3.95 9.60 -17.06
CA ASP A 68 -3.36 9.20 -18.34
C ASP A 68 -2.42 7.99 -18.21
N VAL A 69 -2.07 7.61 -16.98
CA VAL A 69 -1.21 6.46 -16.72
C VAL A 69 -1.83 5.18 -17.30
N PRO A 70 -1.08 4.40 -18.10
CA PRO A 70 -1.60 3.15 -18.65
C PRO A 70 -2.06 2.18 -17.55
N ARG A 71 -3.31 1.72 -17.63
CA ARG A 71 -3.90 0.80 -16.65
C ARG A 71 -3.09 -0.48 -16.41
N HIS A 72 -2.37 -0.95 -17.42
CA HIS A 72 -1.52 -2.14 -17.30
C HIS A 72 -0.29 -1.90 -16.42
N TRP A 73 0.24 -0.67 -16.38
CA TRP A 73 1.32 -0.29 -15.46
C TRP A 73 0.83 -0.22 -14.01
N ILE A 74 -0.37 0.36 -13.80
CA ILE A 74 -1.01 0.40 -12.46
C ILE A 74 -1.19 -1.01 -11.91
N ARG A 75 -1.72 -1.93 -12.74
CA ARG A 75 -1.88 -3.35 -12.34
C ARG A 75 -0.55 -4.02 -12.01
N ALA A 76 0.50 -3.75 -12.78
CA ALA A 76 1.82 -4.30 -12.51
C ALA A 76 2.42 -3.78 -11.20
N LEU A 77 2.18 -2.52 -10.83
CA LEU A 77 2.58 -1.96 -9.54
C LEU A 77 1.81 -2.58 -8.37
N HIS A 78 0.51 -2.80 -8.55
CA HIS A 78 -0.33 -3.48 -7.56
C HIS A 78 0.08 -4.94 -7.28
N LEU A 79 0.74 -5.62 -8.22
CA LEU A 79 1.24 -6.99 -8.03
C LEU A 79 2.59 -7.06 -7.32
N LEU A 80 3.21 -5.91 -7.04
CA LEU A 80 4.56 -5.83 -6.48
C LEU A 80 4.58 -5.90 -4.95
N PHE A 81 3.42 -5.78 -4.29
CA PHE A 81 3.22 -5.83 -2.84
C PHE A 81 1.85 -6.42 -2.50
#